data_AF-A0A938HAJ8-F1
#
_entry.id   AF-A0A938HAJ8-F1
#
_cell.length_a   1.000
_cell.length_b   1.000
_cell.length_c   1.000
_cell.angle_alpha   90.00
_cell.angle_beta   90.00
_cell.angle_gamma   90.00
#
_symmetry.space_group_name_H-M   'P 1'
#
loop_
_entity.id
_entity.type
_entity.pdbx_description
1 polymer ?
#
loop_
_entity_poly.entity_id
_entity_poly.type
_entity_poly.pdbx_seq_one_letter_code
_entity_poly.pdbx_strand_id
1 'polypeptide(L)'
;MSAAAPLDLRRPPADPRVQHVLMLRERIDKTARNGKPYAILKLGNASGEITANAWEEHLPDLQGIGAGALLQVIGEFETREGKRQLKLTRVTALPPGHLSRDEILAQFVPRISQDPQQLWDKIDGWCAAMPTTLRAAVESVFRDDPFRVQFAESPGATRGHHAMVGGLLLHTCEVAEIARASVAAMQGDVHLVTAGALLHDIGKVQAYSVDVAGFDYAPAGHLLGHIVLGSLMLQQRLATLPPHTLSADQRLELHHFIQSHHGIPEYGAA
;
A
#
# COMPACT_ATOMS: atom_id res chain seq x y z
N MET A 1 23.73 12.94 -14.65
CA MET A 1 22.72 14.02 -14.80
C MET A 1 22.13 14.25 -13.43
N SER A 2 22.09 15.49 -12.94
CA SER A 2 21.52 15.80 -11.62
C SER A 2 20.08 15.30 -11.57
N ALA A 3 19.78 14.35 -10.67
CA ALA A 3 18.41 13.94 -10.43
C ALA A 3 17.61 15.18 -10.01
N ALA A 4 16.61 15.55 -10.81
CA ALA A 4 15.69 16.61 -10.40
C ALA A 4 15.06 16.23 -9.05
N ALA A 5 14.83 17.22 -8.19
CA ALA A 5 14.19 16.98 -6.89
C ALA A 5 12.85 16.23 -7.10
N PRO A 6 12.45 15.32 -6.20
CA PRO A 6 11.22 14.56 -6.35
C PRO A 6 10.01 15.51 -6.46
N LEU A 7 9.27 15.39 -7.57
CA LEU A 7 8.11 16.22 -7.85
C LEU A 7 6.92 15.79 -6.99
N ASP A 8 6.46 16.64 -6.07
CA ASP A 8 5.20 16.42 -5.36
C ASP A 8 4.01 16.86 -6.25
N LEU A 9 3.36 15.89 -6.89
CA LEU A 9 2.23 16.11 -7.77
C LEU A 9 0.98 16.62 -7.05
N ARG A 10 0.92 16.60 -5.72
CA ARG A 10 -0.24 17.08 -4.93
C ARG A 10 -0.16 18.57 -4.68
N ARG A 11 1.04 19.16 -4.68
CA ARG A 11 1.26 20.58 -4.34
C ARG A 11 1.75 21.33 -5.59
N PRO A 12 1.25 22.55 -5.85
CA PRO A 12 1.80 23.35 -6.93
C PRO A 12 3.25 23.73 -6.58
N PRO A 13 4.23 23.44 -7.46
CA PRO A 13 5.60 23.90 -7.26
C PRO A 13 5.70 25.42 -7.40
N ALA A 14 6.75 26.00 -6.81
CA ALA A 14 7.04 27.44 -6.95
C ALA A 14 7.38 27.83 -8.40
N ASP A 15 8.04 26.92 -9.13
CA ASP A 15 8.24 27.01 -10.58
C ASP A 15 7.22 26.07 -11.26
N PRO A 16 6.32 26.57 -12.12
CA PRO A 16 5.32 25.73 -12.77
C PRO A 16 5.96 24.74 -13.76
N ARG A 17 7.21 24.93 -14.17
CA ARG A 17 7.90 24.07 -15.14
C ARG A 17 8.21 22.70 -14.56
N VAL A 18 8.00 21.70 -15.40
CA VAL A 18 8.18 20.30 -15.08
C VAL A 18 9.12 19.70 -16.12
N GLN A 19 10.18 19.04 -15.64
CA GLN A 19 11.00 18.14 -16.43
C GLN A 19 11.30 16.90 -15.57
N HIS A 20 10.39 15.92 -15.59
CA HIS A 20 10.45 14.76 -14.71
C HIS A 20 9.99 13.49 -15.43
N VAL A 21 10.44 12.35 -14.92
CA VAL A 21 9.88 11.05 -15.32
C VAL A 21 8.60 10.82 -14.54
N LEU A 22 7.53 10.45 -15.24
CA LEU A 22 6.24 10.09 -14.67
C LEU A 22 5.77 8.77 -15.25
N MET A 23 5.03 7.98 -14.47
CA MET A 23 4.45 6.73 -14.94
C MET A 23 3.06 6.99 -15.53
N LEU A 24 2.77 6.42 -16.68
CA LEU A 24 1.43 6.39 -17.25
C LEU A 24 0.56 5.43 -16.44
N ARG A 25 -0.45 5.95 -15.74
CA ARG A 25 -1.44 5.17 -14.98
C ARG A 25 -2.61 4.76 -15.84
N GLU A 26 -3.07 5.67 -16.70
CA GLU A 26 -4.23 5.47 -17.55
C GLU A 26 -4.11 6.32 -18.81
N ARG A 27 -4.60 5.80 -19.93
CA ARG A 27 -4.72 6.52 -21.19
C ARG A 27 -6.15 6.37 -21.71
N ILE A 28 -6.74 7.49 -22.10
CA ILE A 28 -8.07 7.52 -22.73
C ILE A 28 -7.96 8.32 -24.03
N ASP A 29 -8.05 7.64 -25.17
CA ASP A 29 -8.08 8.29 -26.47
C ASP A 29 -9.46 8.94 -26.72
N LYS A 30 -9.45 10.17 -27.25
CA LYS A 30 -10.64 11.00 -27.48
C LYS A 30 -10.52 11.80 -28.77
N THR A 31 -11.64 12.37 -29.20
CA THR A 31 -11.71 13.32 -30.31
C THR A 31 -12.14 14.67 -29.78
N ALA A 32 -11.38 15.72 -30.10
CA ALA A 32 -11.69 17.09 -29.72
C ALA A 32 -12.86 17.65 -30.55
N ARG A 33 -13.45 18.76 -30.10
CA ARG A 33 -14.59 19.41 -30.78
C ARG A 33 -14.29 19.81 -32.23
N ASN A 34 -13.01 20.03 -32.55
CA ASN A 34 -12.53 20.35 -33.90
C ASN A 34 -12.24 19.11 -34.75
N GLY A 35 -12.62 17.90 -34.30
CA GLY A 35 -12.41 16.64 -35.01
C GLY A 35 -11.02 16.03 -34.86
N LYS A 36 -10.07 16.72 -34.22
CA LYS A 36 -8.70 16.21 -34.06
C LYS A 36 -8.59 15.17 -32.93
N PRO A 37 -7.78 14.11 -33.10
CA PRO A 37 -7.53 13.14 -32.04
C PRO A 37 -6.67 13.75 -30.93
N TYR A 38 -6.91 13.33 -29.69
CA TYR A 38 -6.06 13.60 -28.54
C TYR A 38 -6.20 12.48 -27.51
N ALA A 39 -5.25 12.35 -26.59
CA ALA A 39 -5.34 11.41 -25.48
C ALA A 39 -5.35 12.16 -24.14
N ILE A 40 -6.19 11.71 -23.22
CA ILE A 40 -6.09 12.09 -21.81
C ILE A 40 -5.15 11.09 -21.15
N LEU A 41 -4.05 11.59 -20.60
CA LEU A 41 -3.08 10.81 -19.85
C LEU A 41 -3.27 11.07 -18.36
N LYS A 42 -3.39 10.01 -17.58
CA LYS A 42 -3.24 10.06 -16.13
C LYS A 42 -1.81 9.66 -15.80
N LEU A 43 -1.02 10.61 -15.32
CA LEU A 43 0.39 10.46 -15.01
C LEU A 43 0.56 10.43 -13.49
N GLY A 44 1.50 9.63 -12.97
CA GLY A 44 1.70 9.56 -11.54
C GLY A 44 3.11 9.22 -11.11
N ASN A 45 3.38 9.48 -9.83
CA ASN A 45 4.55 9.03 -9.10
C ASN A 45 4.14 8.70 -7.64
N ALA A 46 5.10 8.43 -6.75
CA ALA A 46 4.82 8.05 -5.37
C ALA A 46 4.04 9.13 -4.57
N SER A 47 4.08 10.39 -5.02
CA SER A 47 3.34 11.48 -4.36
C SER A 47 1.88 11.54 -4.76
N GLY A 48 1.50 11.05 -5.94
CA GLY A 48 0.12 11.13 -6.43
C GLY A 48 0.01 11.08 -7.95
N GLU A 49 -1.10 11.62 -8.46
CA GLU A 49 -1.44 11.57 -9.87
C GLU A 49 -1.83 12.97 -10.40
N ILE A 50 -1.63 13.19 -11.69
CA ILE A 50 -2.03 14.39 -12.42
C ILE A 50 -2.50 14.04 -13.83
N THR A 51 -3.48 14.78 -14.33
CA THR A 51 -3.96 14.64 -15.71
C THR A 51 -3.15 15.52 -16.66
N ALA A 52 -2.90 15.03 -17.87
CA ALA A 52 -2.34 15.79 -18.98
C ALA A 52 -3.10 15.48 -20.28
N ASN A 53 -3.27 16.46 -21.16
CA ASN A 53 -3.82 16.23 -22.49
C ASN A 53 -2.67 16.14 -23.50
N ALA A 54 -2.52 14.98 -24.13
CA ALA A 54 -1.62 14.77 -25.26
C ALA A 54 -2.38 15.03 -26.57
N TRP A 55 -2.20 16.23 -27.11
CA TRP A 55 -2.75 16.63 -28.41
C TRP A 55 -2.10 15.89 -29.58
N GLU A 56 -2.64 16.08 -30.78
CA GLU A 56 -2.27 15.41 -32.03
C GLU A 56 -0.75 15.34 -32.26
N GLU A 57 -0.02 16.40 -31.93
CA GLU A 57 1.43 16.49 -32.08
C GLU A 57 2.22 15.52 -31.19
N HIS A 58 1.65 15.08 -30.06
CA HIS A 58 2.29 14.17 -29.10
C HIS A 58 1.92 12.71 -29.33
N LEU A 59 0.86 12.42 -30.11
CA LEU A 59 0.36 11.07 -30.30
C LEU A 59 1.35 10.11 -30.97
N PRO A 60 2.16 10.53 -31.96
CA PRO A 60 3.17 9.65 -32.56
C PRO A 60 4.18 9.11 -31.53
N ASP A 61 4.61 9.93 -30.57
CA ASP A 61 5.56 9.54 -29.51
C ASP A 61 4.94 8.61 -28.45
N LEU A 62 3.62 8.43 -28.50
CA LEU A 62 2.85 7.60 -27.58
C LEU A 62 2.24 6.36 -28.25
N GLN A 63 2.57 6.07 -29.50
CA GLN A 63 1.99 4.93 -30.20
C GLN A 63 2.34 3.60 -29.50
N GLY A 64 1.33 2.77 -29.20
CA GLY A 64 1.52 1.49 -28.51
C GLY A 64 1.86 1.58 -27.02
N ILE A 65 1.88 2.80 -26.46
CA ILE A 65 2.20 3.03 -25.04
C ILE A 65 0.95 2.86 -24.18
N GLY A 66 1.05 1.98 -23.17
CA GLY A 66 -0.01 1.65 -22.21
C GLY A 66 0.39 1.91 -20.75
N ALA A 67 -0.53 1.57 -19.84
CA ALA A 67 -0.33 1.74 -18.40
C ALA A 67 0.95 1.01 -17.92
N GLY A 68 1.65 1.62 -16.96
CA GLY A 68 2.94 1.15 -16.44
C GLY A 68 4.17 1.70 -17.19
N ALA A 69 3.99 2.29 -18.38
CA ALA A 69 5.09 2.89 -19.12
C ALA A 69 5.66 4.13 -18.41
N LEU A 70 6.99 4.28 -18.43
CA LEU A 70 7.68 5.47 -17.92
C LEU A 70 7.80 6.50 -19.04
N LEU A 71 7.40 7.73 -18.76
CA LEU A 71 7.41 8.84 -19.70
C LEU A 71 8.32 9.95 -19.18
N GLN A 72 9.26 10.41 -20.00
CA GLN A 72 9.91 11.69 -19.77
C GLN A 72 8.92 12.80 -20.16
N VAL A 73 8.57 13.64 -19.20
CA VAL A 73 7.57 14.69 -19.37
C VAL A 73 8.21 16.05 -19.22
N ILE A 74 7.96 16.92 -20.19
CA ILE A 74 8.34 18.34 -20.17
C ILE A 74 7.09 19.17 -20.37
N GLY A 75 6.85 20.13 -19.49
CA GLY A 75 5.64 20.94 -19.53
C GLY A 75 5.53 21.91 -18.37
N GLU A 76 4.32 22.41 -18.15
CA GLU A 76 4.01 23.34 -17.07
C GLU A 76 2.71 22.95 -16.36
N PHE A 77 2.67 23.12 -15.04
CA PHE A 77 1.41 23.04 -14.29
C PHE A 77 0.50 24.18 -14.72
N GLU A 78 -0.73 23.85 -15.05
CA GLU A 78 -1.79 24.82 -15.32
C GLU A 78 -3.08 24.46 -14.58
N THR A 79 -3.92 25.46 -14.36
CA THR A 79 -5.26 25.27 -13.83
C THR A 79 -6.26 25.65 -14.91
N ARG A 80 -7.07 24.68 -15.35
CA ARG A 80 -8.13 24.89 -16.34
C ARG A 80 -9.46 24.48 -15.74
N GLU A 81 -10.44 25.37 -15.78
CA GLU A 81 -11.79 25.14 -15.21
C GLU A 81 -11.74 24.66 -13.74
N GLY A 82 -10.82 25.24 -12.96
CA GLY A 82 -10.63 24.89 -11.55
C GLY A 82 -9.93 23.55 -11.29
N LYS A 83 -9.53 22.82 -12.34
CA LYS A 83 -8.78 21.56 -12.22
C LYS A 83 -7.31 21.78 -12.58
N ARG A 84 -6.41 21.35 -11.70
CA ARG A 84 -4.97 21.34 -11.96
C ARG A 84 -4.65 20.21 -12.95
N GLN A 85 -3.89 20.53 -13.98
CA GLN A 85 -3.41 19.60 -14.99
C GLN A 85 -2.01 19.98 -15.46
N LEU A 86 -1.39 19.12 -16.24
CA LEU A 86 -0.10 19.38 -16.85
C LEU A 86 -0.28 19.72 -18.33
N LYS A 87 0.19 20.90 -18.73
CA LYS A 87 0.30 21.29 -20.13
C LYS A 87 1.59 20.71 -20.70
N LEU A 88 1.47 19.79 -21.66
CA LEU A 88 2.62 19.12 -22.26
C LEU A 88 3.30 20.02 -23.30
N THR A 89 4.60 20.23 -23.12
CA THR A 89 5.50 20.76 -24.15
C THR A 89 6.12 19.60 -24.94
N ARG A 90 6.50 18.52 -24.25
CA ARG A 90 7.03 17.30 -24.85
C ARG A 90 6.75 16.11 -23.95
N VAL A 91 6.46 14.96 -24.53
CA VAL A 91 6.33 13.69 -23.84
C VAL A 91 7.04 12.62 -24.66
N THR A 92 7.84 11.77 -24.03
CA THR A 92 8.57 10.72 -24.73
C THR A 92 8.60 9.47 -23.86
N ALA A 93 8.23 8.33 -24.44
CA ALA A 93 8.33 7.05 -23.74
C ALA A 93 9.80 6.67 -23.52
N LEU A 94 10.12 6.25 -22.30
CA LEU A 94 11.42 5.71 -21.97
C LEU A 94 11.48 4.23 -22.34
N PRO A 95 12.65 3.73 -22.78
CA PRO A 95 12.80 2.33 -23.14
C PRO A 95 12.62 1.42 -21.92
N PRO A 96 12.16 0.16 -22.11
CA PRO A 96 12.15 -0.83 -21.05
C PRO A 96 13.53 -0.96 -20.39
N GLY A 97 13.55 -1.10 -19.07
CA GLY A 97 14.80 -1.22 -18.30
C GLY A 97 15.54 0.10 -18.06
N HIS A 98 14.95 1.25 -18.41
CA HIS A 98 15.53 2.56 -18.06
C HIS A 98 15.73 2.74 -16.54
N LEU A 99 14.83 2.16 -15.74
CA LEU A 99 14.94 2.04 -14.29
C LEU A 99 14.80 0.56 -13.90
N SER A 100 15.48 0.17 -12.83
CA SER A 100 15.29 -1.13 -12.17
C SER A 100 13.91 -1.20 -11.51
N ARG A 101 13.46 -2.43 -11.19
CA ARG A 101 12.17 -2.64 -10.50
C ARG A 101 12.12 -1.87 -9.17
N ASP A 102 13.20 -1.90 -8.39
CA ASP A 102 13.25 -1.27 -7.07
C ASP A 102 13.20 0.25 -7.18
N GLU A 103 13.89 0.83 -8.17
CA GLU A 103 13.78 2.26 -8.48
C GLU A 103 12.35 2.65 -8.89
N ILE A 104 11.66 1.80 -9.65
CA ILE A 104 10.28 2.06 -10.04
C ILE A 104 9.36 2.04 -8.82
N LEU A 105 9.49 1.02 -7.96
CA LEU A 105 8.70 0.94 -6.74
C LEU A 105 8.95 2.15 -5.84
N ALA A 106 10.20 2.54 -5.64
CA ALA A 106 10.57 3.66 -4.79
C ALA A 106 10.06 5.02 -5.32
N GLN A 107 10.08 5.24 -6.63
CA GLN A 107 9.75 6.54 -7.22
C GLN A 107 8.27 6.67 -7.59
N PHE A 108 7.59 5.58 -7.93
CA PHE A 108 6.25 5.64 -8.51
C PHE A 108 5.17 5.05 -7.64
N VAL A 109 5.45 4.12 -6.73
CA VAL A 109 4.42 3.49 -5.90
C VAL A 109 4.23 4.28 -4.60
N PRO A 110 2.99 4.61 -4.20
CA PRO A 110 2.73 5.30 -2.95
C PRO A 110 3.31 4.55 -1.75
N ARG A 111 3.88 5.27 -0.78
CA ARG A 111 4.45 4.74 0.45
C ARG A 111 3.99 5.56 1.65
N ILE A 112 3.93 4.94 2.83
CA ILE A 112 3.70 5.66 4.09
C ILE A 112 4.71 6.81 4.26
N SER A 113 4.26 7.90 4.88
CA SER A 113 5.14 9.04 5.21
C SER A 113 5.90 8.85 6.52
N GLN A 114 5.42 7.95 7.38
CA GLN A 114 6.02 7.58 8.66
C GLN A 114 7.26 6.73 8.43
N ASP A 115 8.20 6.82 9.37
CA ASP A 115 9.37 5.93 9.41
C ASP A 115 8.92 4.52 9.84
N PRO A 116 9.12 3.48 8.99
CA PRO A 116 8.78 2.10 9.35
C PRO A 116 9.45 1.62 10.64
N GLN A 117 10.66 2.10 10.96
CA GLN A 117 11.35 1.69 12.17
C GLN A 117 10.61 2.15 13.43
N GLN A 118 10.10 3.37 13.44
CA GLN A 118 9.33 3.90 14.59
C GLN A 118 8.02 3.12 14.82
N LEU A 119 7.38 2.67 13.73
CA LEU A 119 6.20 1.82 13.81
C LEU A 119 6.54 0.44 14.39
N TRP A 120 7.67 -0.13 13.96
CA TRP A 120 8.19 -1.38 14.50
C TRP A 120 8.57 -1.30 15.98
N ASP A 121 9.28 -0.25 16.39
CA ASP A 121 9.66 -0.01 17.78
C ASP A 121 8.43 0.04 18.70
N LYS A 122 7.33 0.61 18.18
CA LYS A 122 6.04 0.68 18.90
C LYS A 122 5.38 -0.69 19.04
N ILE A 123 5.36 -1.50 17.97
CA ILE A 123 4.88 -2.89 18.03
C ILE A 123 5.70 -3.71 19.03
N ASP A 124 7.03 -3.60 18.95
CA ASP A 124 7.94 -4.34 19.84
C ASP A 124 7.77 -3.91 21.30
N GLY A 125 7.58 -2.60 21.56
CA GLY A 125 7.29 -2.08 22.88
C GLY A 125 5.99 -2.65 23.47
N TRP A 126 4.92 -2.73 22.68
CA TRP A 126 3.68 -3.37 23.11
C TRP A 126 3.86 -4.87 23.34
N CYS A 127 4.58 -5.56 22.47
CA CYS A 127 4.87 -6.98 22.58
C CYS A 127 5.67 -7.30 23.85
N ALA A 128 6.68 -6.49 24.16
CA ALA A 128 7.50 -6.64 25.36
C ALA A 128 6.69 -6.51 26.66
N ALA A 129 5.65 -5.68 26.67
CA ALA A 129 4.75 -5.50 27.81
C ALA A 129 3.71 -6.62 27.99
N MET A 130 3.56 -7.55 27.03
CA MET A 130 2.58 -8.63 27.12
C MET A 130 3.00 -9.74 28.10
N PRO A 131 2.04 -10.45 28.71
CA PRO A 131 2.30 -11.72 29.38
C PRO A 131 2.99 -12.71 28.44
N THR A 132 3.81 -13.60 29.00
CA THR A 132 4.65 -14.55 28.24
C THR A 132 3.87 -15.36 27.20
N THR A 133 2.62 -15.74 27.50
CA THR A 133 1.79 -16.56 26.61
C THR A 133 1.39 -15.82 25.33
N LEU A 134 0.82 -14.62 25.46
CA LEU A 134 0.45 -13.77 24.32
C LEU A 134 1.68 -13.23 23.58
N ARG A 135 2.74 -12.86 24.32
CA ARG A 135 4.01 -12.46 23.71
C ARG A 135 4.56 -13.55 22.80
N ALA A 136 4.58 -14.80 23.25
CA ALA A 136 5.04 -15.93 22.44
C ALA A 136 4.25 -16.09 21.13
N ALA A 137 2.92 -15.89 21.17
CA ALA A 137 2.10 -15.92 19.96
C ALA A 137 2.46 -14.79 18.98
N VAL A 138 2.54 -13.54 19.45
CA VAL A 138 2.87 -12.38 18.61
C VAL A 138 4.29 -12.50 18.05
N GLU A 139 5.27 -12.87 18.88
CA GLU A 139 6.66 -13.04 18.48
C GLU A 139 6.86 -14.20 17.51
N SER A 140 6.06 -15.28 17.59
CA SER A 140 6.12 -16.37 16.63
C SER A 140 5.87 -15.92 15.18
N VAL A 141 5.20 -14.78 15.02
CA VAL A 141 4.92 -14.14 13.74
C VAL A 141 5.95 -13.03 13.45
N PHE A 142 6.09 -12.05 14.35
CA PHE A 142 6.82 -10.80 14.06
C PHE A 142 8.34 -10.82 14.33
N ARG A 143 8.88 -11.89 14.93
CA ARG A 143 10.34 -12.11 15.03
C ARG A 143 10.92 -12.93 13.88
N ASP A 144 10.10 -13.22 12.87
CA ASP A 144 10.55 -13.80 11.60
C ASP A 144 11.00 -12.66 10.68
N ASP A 145 12.32 -12.49 10.50
CA ASP A 145 12.88 -11.37 9.72
C ASP A 145 12.29 -11.29 8.29
N PRO A 146 12.15 -12.39 7.53
CA PRO A 146 11.50 -12.35 6.22
C PRO A 146 10.06 -11.84 6.28
N PHE A 147 9.25 -12.34 7.21
CA PHE A 147 7.88 -11.87 7.40
C PHE A 147 7.84 -10.39 7.78
N ARG A 148 8.71 -9.95 8.68
CA ARG A 148 8.76 -8.57 9.17
C ARG A 148 9.06 -7.58 8.03
N VAL A 149 10.01 -7.92 7.14
CA VAL A 149 10.29 -7.14 5.94
C VAL A 149 9.07 -7.11 5.03
N GLN A 150 8.50 -8.28 4.70
CA GLN A 150 7.33 -8.36 3.82
C GLN A 150 6.11 -7.61 4.37
N PHE A 151 5.87 -7.66 5.68
CA PHE A 151 4.79 -6.94 6.34
C PHE A 151 4.97 -5.43 6.24
N ALA A 152 6.20 -4.93 6.37
CA ALA A 152 6.54 -3.52 6.21
C ALA A 152 6.52 -3.04 4.75
N GLU A 153 6.55 -3.94 3.78
CA GLU A 153 6.44 -3.63 2.35
C GLU A 153 5.02 -3.83 1.80
N SER A 154 4.17 -4.56 2.53
CA SER A 154 2.80 -4.87 2.13
C SER A 154 1.88 -3.66 2.24
N PRO A 155 0.91 -3.52 1.31
CA PRO A 155 -0.12 -2.51 1.42
C PRO A 155 -1.20 -2.93 2.43
N GLY A 156 -1.83 -1.95 3.06
CA GLY A 156 -2.95 -2.21 3.98
C GLY A 156 -4.26 -2.51 3.25
N ALA A 157 -4.37 -2.09 1.98
CA ALA A 157 -5.49 -2.38 1.08
C ALA A 157 -5.02 -2.32 -0.38
N THR A 158 -5.75 -2.91 -1.32
CA THR A 158 -5.45 -2.76 -2.75
C THR A 158 -5.94 -1.43 -3.32
N ARG A 159 -6.94 -0.80 -2.67
CA ARG A 159 -7.50 0.51 -3.03
C ARG A 159 -7.95 1.26 -1.78
N GLY A 160 -8.03 2.58 -1.88
CA GLY A 160 -8.52 3.43 -0.79
C GLY A 160 -7.48 3.65 0.31
N HIS A 161 -7.93 3.67 1.57
CA HIS A 161 -7.08 3.97 2.72
C HIS A 161 -6.02 2.87 2.89
N HIS A 162 -4.78 3.28 3.17
CA HIS A 162 -3.60 2.40 3.29
C HIS A 162 -3.21 1.60 2.04
N ALA A 163 -3.72 1.95 0.85
CA ALA A 163 -3.20 1.46 -0.43
C ALA A 163 -1.85 2.13 -0.76
N MET A 164 -0.82 1.75 -0.01
CA MET A 164 0.55 2.25 -0.07
C MET A 164 1.52 1.22 0.49
N VAL A 165 2.76 1.18 0.02
CA VAL A 165 3.83 0.36 0.60
C VAL A 165 4.03 0.76 2.07
N GLY A 166 4.06 -0.25 2.95
CA GLY A 166 4.06 -0.07 4.42
C GLY A 166 2.71 0.30 5.01
N GLY A 167 1.66 0.37 4.18
CA GLY A 167 0.30 0.66 4.63
C GLY A 167 -0.24 -0.38 5.61
N LEU A 168 0.17 -1.65 5.48
CA LEU A 168 -0.23 -2.71 6.41
C LEU A 168 0.34 -2.45 7.81
N LEU A 169 1.64 -2.14 7.89
CA LEU A 169 2.30 -1.82 9.15
C LEU A 169 1.68 -0.59 9.85
N LEU A 170 1.42 0.47 9.09
CA LEU A 170 0.77 1.67 9.59
C LEU A 170 -0.65 1.37 10.10
N HIS A 171 -1.46 0.71 9.28
CA HIS A 171 -2.84 0.32 9.62
C HIS A 171 -2.87 -0.51 10.91
N THR A 172 -2.02 -1.54 11.02
CA THR A 172 -1.95 -2.38 12.21
C THR A 172 -1.57 -1.57 13.46
N CYS A 173 -0.65 -0.61 13.35
CA CYS A 173 -0.31 0.27 14.47
C CYS A 173 -1.48 1.16 14.89
N GLU A 174 -2.22 1.74 13.94
CA GLU A 174 -3.37 2.60 14.21
C GLU A 174 -4.53 1.81 14.84
N VAL A 175 -4.83 0.63 14.30
CA VAL A 175 -5.85 -0.28 14.86
C VAL A 175 -5.47 -0.69 16.28
N ALA A 176 -4.21 -1.05 16.54
CA ALA A 176 -3.75 -1.40 17.87
C ALA A 176 -3.86 -0.23 18.87
N GLU A 177 -3.57 1.01 18.46
CA GLU A 177 -3.79 2.20 19.30
C GLU A 177 -5.25 2.40 19.65
N ILE A 178 -6.14 2.35 18.66
CA ILE A 178 -7.58 2.52 18.86
C ILE A 178 -8.12 1.44 19.79
N ALA A 179 -7.72 0.18 19.55
CA ALA A 179 -8.15 -0.97 20.34
C ALA A 179 -7.70 -0.85 21.80
N ARG A 180 -6.44 -0.43 22.03
CA ARG A 180 -5.88 -0.17 23.36
C ARG A 180 -6.58 0.97 24.10
N ALA A 181 -6.92 2.05 23.40
CA ALA A 181 -7.66 3.16 23.98
C ALA A 181 -9.09 2.74 24.36
N SER A 182 -9.74 1.95 23.51
CA SER A 182 -11.12 1.48 23.70
C SER A 182 -11.23 0.50 24.87
N VAL A 183 -10.33 -0.48 24.93
CA VAL A 183 -10.35 -1.50 26.01
C VAL A 183 -10.04 -0.89 27.38
N ALA A 184 -9.24 0.18 27.44
CA ALA A 184 -8.97 0.90 28.68
C ALA A 184 -10.24 1.51 29.29
N ALA A 185 -11.17 2.01 28.45
CA ALA A 185 -12.45 2.53 28.92
C ALA A 185 -13.41 1.43 29.39
N MET A 186 -13.29 0.22 28.82
CA MET A 186 -14.15 -0.94 29.13
C MET A 186 -13.60 -1.83 30.25
N GLN A 187 -12.40 -1.54 30.77
CA GLN A 187 -11.69 -2.37 31.75
C GLN A 187 -11.47 -3.82 31.28
N GLY A 188 -11.29 -4.02 29.98
CA GLY A 188 -10.99 -5.34 29.40
C GLY A 188 -9.51 -5.70 29.41
N ASP A 189 -9.17 -6.89 28.91
CA ASP A 189 -7.78 -7.34 28.79
C ASP A 189 -7.06 -6.59 27.65
N VAL A 190 -6.27 -5.58 28.03
CA VAL A 190 -5.51 -4.77 27.08
C VAL A 190 -4.46 -5.57 26.31
N HIS A 191 -3.89 -6.63 26.90
CA HIS A 191 -2.84 -7.41 26.24
C HIS A 191 -3.44 -8.34 25.20
N LEU A 192 -4.56 -9.00 25.52
CA LEU A 192 -5.27 -9.84 24.56
C LEU A 192 -5.77 -9.02 23.37
N VAL A 193 -6.40 -7.87 23.62
CA VAL A 193 -6.87 -6.97 22.57
C VAL A 193 -5.72 -6.43 21.72
N THR A 194 -4.58 -6.09 22.33
CA THR A 194 -3.40 -5.65 21.58
C THR A 194 -2.85 -6.79 20.71
N ALA A 195 -2.74 -8.01 21.24
CA ALA A 195 -2.27 -9.16 20.48
C ALA A 195 -3.20 -9.47 19.28
N GLY A 196 -4.51 -9.46 19.51
CA GLY A 196 -5.52 -9.61 18.45
C GLY A 196 -5.40 -8.53 17.38
N ALA A 197 -5.31 -7.26 17.78
CA ALA A 197 -5.14 -6.13 16.85
C ALA A 197 -3.85 -6.20 16.03
N LEU A 198 -2.74 -6.67 16.61
CA LEU A 198 -1.50 -6.84 15.87
C LEU A 198 -1.61 -7.97 14.83
N LEU A 199 -2.32 -9.05 15.16
CA LEU A 199 -2.40 -10.26 14.34
C LEU A 199 -3.55 -10.25 13.32
N HIS A 200 -4.54 -9.36 13.46
CA HIS A 200 -5.81 -9.43 12.72
C HIS A 200 -5.65 -9.53 11.19
N ASP A 201 -4.69 -8.81 10.62
CA ASP A 201 -4.51 -8.66 9.17
C ASP A 201 -3.20 -9.30 8.64
N ILE A 202 -2.55 -10.19 9.39
CA ILE A 202 -1.28 -10.82 8.98
C ILE A 202 -1.37 -11.59 7.67
N GLY A 203 -2.56 -12.08 7.32
CA GLY A 203 -2.80 -12.76 6.05
C GLY A 203 -2.65 -11.86 4.81
N LYS A 204 -2.69 -10.52 4.96
CA LYS A 204 -2.51 -9.59 3.84
C LYS A 204 -1.14 -9.70 3.18
N VAL A 205 -0.12 -10.13 3.92
CA VAL A 205 1.23 -10.41 3.38
C VAL A 205 1.20 -11.47 2.27
N GLN A 206 0.29 -12.43 2.36
CA GLN A 206 0.11 -13.47 1.34
C GLN A 206 -1.03 -13.15 0.37
N ALA A 207 -1.99 -12.32 0.79
CA ALA A 207 -3.17 -12.01 -0.01
C ALA A 207 -2.92 -10.91 -1.05
N TYR A 208 -2.00 -9.99 -0.78
CA TYR A 208 -1.75 -8.84 -1.65
C TYR A 208 -0.41 -8.95 -2.37
N SER A 209 -0.34 -8.27 -3.51
CA SER A 209 0.86 -8.14 -4.33
C SER A 209 1.15 -6.66 -4.58
N VAL A 210 2.44 -6.35 -4.70
CA VAL A 210 2.93 -5.02 -5.07
C VAL A 210 3.63 -5.15 -6.42
N ASP A 211 3.14 -4.38 -7.39
CA ASP A 211 3.73 -4.30 -8.72
C ASP A 211 3.88 -2.83 -9.15
N VAL A 212 4.62 -2.60 -10.24
CA VAL A 212 4.81 -1.29 -10.84
C VAL A 212 3.47 -0.61 -11.19
N ALA A 213 2.48 -1.41 -11.58
CA ALA A 213 1.12 -0.94 -11.87
C ALA A 213 0.35 -0.47 -10.62
N GLY A 214 0.73 -0.93 -9.42
CA GLY A 214 0.07 -0.59 -8.15
C GLY A 214 -0.07 -1.79 -7.23
N PHE A 215 -1.19 -1.84 -6.50
CA PHE A 215 -1.50 -2.89 -5.54
C PHE A 215 -2.65 -3.75 -6.06
N ASP A 216 -2.49 -5.06 -5.98
CA ASP A 216 -3.52 -6.02 -6.37
C ASP A 216 -3.55 -7.23 -5.44
N TYR A 217 -4.43 -8.17 -5.69
CA TYR A 217 -4.46 -9.45 -5.01
C TYR A 217 -3.45 -10.41 -5.62
N ALA A 218 -2.75 -11.14 -4.77
CA ALA A 218 -2.02 -12.34 -5.18
C ALA A 218 -3.02 -13.47 -5.49
N PRO A 219 -2.62 -14.54 -6.23
CA PRO A 219 -3.49 -15.68 -6.49
C PRO A 219 -4.13 -16.28 -5.24
N ALA A 220 -3.35 -16.39 -4.15
CA ALA A 220 -3.86 -16.85 -2.85
C ALA A 220 -4.90 -15.90 -2.27
N GLY A 221 -4.72 -14.59 -2.41
CA GLY A 221 -5.68 -13.58 -1.98
C GLY A 221 -7.01 -13.65 -2.74
N HIS A 222 -6.97 -13.90 -4.05
CA HIS A 222 -8.18 -14.09 -4.86
C HIS A 222 -8.97 -15.34 -4.47
N LEU A 223 -8.27 -16.44 -4.13
CA LEU A 223 -8.89 -17.73 -3.88
C LEU A 223 -9.32 -17.94 -2.43
N LEU A 224 -8.56 -17.40 -1.47
CA LEU A 224 -8.76 -17.65 -0.04
C LEU A 224 -9.11 -16.39 0.76
N GLY A 225 -8.68 -15.22 0.29
CA GLY A 225 -8.80 -13.98 1.05
C GLY A 225 -7.84 -13.90 2.24
N HIS A 226 -7.60 -12.70 2.75
CA HIS A 226 -6.61 -12.48 3.81
C HIS A 226 -7.06 -13.01 5.17
N ILE A 227 -8.37 -13.13 5.44
CA ILE A 227 -8.91 -13.66 6.70
C ILE A 227 -8.50 -15.14 6.88
N VAL A 228 -8.83 -15.98 5.89
CA VAL A 228 -8.49 -17.41 5.91
C VAL A 228 -6.98 -17.59 5.94
N LEU A 229 -6.24 -16.85 5.10
CA LEU A 229 -4.79 -16.88 5.08
C LEU A 229 -4.18 -16.48 6.44
N GLY A 230 -4.73 -15.46 7.10
CA GLY A 230 -4.29 -15.02 8.42
C GLY A 230 -4.53 -16.08 9.49
N SER A 231 -5.70 -16.70 9.49
CA SER A 231 -6.02 -17.77 10.44
C SER A 231 -5.12 -19.00 10.23
N LEU A 232 -4.92 -19.43 8.98
CA LEU A 232 -4.00 -20.54 8.66
C LEU A 232 -2.56 -20.21 9.09
N MET A 233 -2.09 -19.00 8.81
CA MET A 233 -0.77 -18.54 9.22
C MET A 233 -0.62 -18.54 10.74
N LEU A 234 -1.59 -18.00 11.48
CA LEU A 234 -1.59 -18.02 12.94
C LEU A 234 -1.54 -19.46 13.45
N GLN A 235 -2.39 -20.35 12.92
CA GLN A 235 -2.42 -21.75 13.32
C GLN A 235 -1.06 -22.43 13.13
N GLN A 236 -0.40 -22.21 12.00
CA GLN A 236 0.93 -22.74 11.71
C GLN A 236 1.99 -22.22 12.69
N ARG A 237 2.00 -20.91 12.95
CA ARG A 237 2.95 -20.28 13.88
C ARG A 237 2.73 -20.71 15.32
N LEU A 238 1.48 -20.85 15.75
CA LEU A 238 1.14 -21.34 17.10
C LEU A 238 1.46 -22.83 17.30
N ALA A 239 1.61 -23.61 16.22
CA ALA A 239 2.00 -25.02 16.27
C ALA A 239 3.52 -25.21 16.45
N THR A 240 4.34 -24.18 16.18
CA THR A 240 5.79 -24.23 16.44
C THR A 240 6.15 -23.92 17.89
N LEU A 241 5.20 -23.40 18.67
CA LEU A 241 5.39 -23.11 20.09
C LEU A 241 5.33 -24.39 20.92
N PRO A 242 5.99 -24.44 22.10
CA PRO A 242 5.84 -25.55 23.03
C PRO A 242 4.37 -25.86 23.32
N PRO A 243 3.99 -27.14 23.48
CA PRO A 243 2.63 -27.51 23.87
C PRO A 243 2.18 -26.74 25.12
N HIS A 244 0.90 -26.36 25.15
CA HIS A 244 0.30 -25.61 26.26
C HIS A 244 0.85 -24.20 26.54
N THR A 245 1.68 -23.63 25.65
CA THR A 245 2.12 -22.22 25.77
C THR A 245 0.93 -21.24 25.85
N LEU A 246 -0.13 -21.51 25.09
CA LEU A 246 -1.40 -20.77 25.15
C LEU A 246 -2.51 -21.72 25.62
N SER A 247 -3.45 -21.19 26.41
CA SER A 247 -4.69 -21.89 26.74
C SER A 247 -5.55 -22.12 25.49
N ALA A 248 -6.52 -23.03 25.58
CA ALA A 248 -7.47 -23.26 24.49
C ALA A 248 -8.26 -21.97 24.18
N ASP A 249 -8.68 -21.24 25.21
CA ASP A 249 -9.43 -19.99 25.08
C ASP A 249 -8.60 -18.91 24.39
N GLN A 250 -7.34 -18.70 24.80
CA GLN A 250 -6.48 -17.70 24.15
C GLN A 250 -6.26 -18.00 22.67
N ARG A 251 -6.12 -19.29 22.30
CA ARG A 251 -5.99 -19.69 20.89
C ARG A 251 -7.28 -19.36 20.13
N LEU A 252 -8.43 -19.67 20.72
CA LEU A 252 -9.73 -19.40 20.11
C LEU A 252 -9.98 -17.90 19.96
N GLU A 253 -9.68 -17.11 20.98
CA GLU A 253 -9.83 -15.64 21.00
C GLU A 253 -8.96 -14.98 19.92
N LEU A 254 -7.69 -15.37 19.78
CA LEU A 254 -6.81 -14.83 18.74
C LEU A 254 -7.30 -15.17 17.33
N HIS A 255 -7.81 -16.39 17.12
CA HIS A 255 -8.45 -16.77 15.86
C HIS A 255 -9.74 -15.99 15.62
N HIS A 256 -10.51 -15.70 16.68
CA HIS A 256 -11.71 -14.88 16.58
C HIS A 256 -11.36 -13.46 16.15
N PHE A 257 -10.32 -12.82 16.71
CA PHE A 257 -9.88 -11.49 16.27
C PHE A 257 -9.56 -11.41 14.77
N ILE A 258 -8.97 -12.46 14.19
CA ILE A 258 -8.69 -12.53 12.75
C ILE A 258 -9.96 -12.80 11.93
N GLN A 259 -10.95 -13.47 12.51
CA GLN A 259 -12.16 -13.85 11.78
C GLN A 259 -13.24 -12.78 11.85
N SER A 260 -13.38 -12.04 12.94
CA SER A 260 -14.50 -11.11 13.14
C SER A 260 -14.19 -9.64 12.82
N HIS A 261 -12.95 -9.31 12.41
CA HIS A 261 -12.56 -7.91 12.22
C HIS A 261 -13.16 -7.24 10.98
N HIS A 262 -13.73 -8.00 10.06
CA HIS A 262 -14.55 -7.46 8.98
C HIS A 262 -16.01 -7.51 9.40
N GLY A 263 -16.67 -6.37 9.60
CA GLY A 263 -18.04 -6.31 10.13
C GLY A 263 -19.16 -6.80 9.19
N ILE A 264 -18.82 -7.53 8.11
CA ILE A 264 -19.75 -8.00 7.08
C ILE A 264 -19.53 -9.51 6.93
N PRO A 265 -20.47 -10.37 7.38
CA PRO A 265 -20.33 -11.83 7.31
C PRO A 265 -20.00 -12.36 5.90
N GLU A 266 -20.51 -11.68 4.86
CA GLU A 266 -20.27 -11.99 3.45
C GLU A 266 -18.79 -11.85 3.02
N TYR A 267 -17.94 -11.22 3.83
CA TYR A 267 -16.49 -11.16 3.61
C TYR A 267 -15.73 -12.32 4.28
N GLY A 268 -16.45 -13.35 4.74
CA GLY A 268 -15.87 -14.49 5.45
C GLY A 268 -15.63 -14.20 6.92
N ALA A 269 -16.31 -13.19 7.46
CA ALA A 269 -16.23 -12.83 8.86
C ALA A 269 -17.27 -13.56 9.70
N ALA A 270 -16.93 -13.85 10.96
CA ALA A 270 -17.77 -14.57 11.92
C ALA A 270 -18.37 -13.64 12.97
#